data_AF-A0A7Y1UVZ2-F1
#
_entry.id   AF-A0A7Y1UVZ2-F1
#
_cell.length_a   1.000
_cell.length_b   1.000
_cell.length_c   1.000
_cell.angle_alpha   90.00
_cell.angle_beta   90.00
_cell.angle_gamma   90.00
#
_symmetry.space_group_name_H-M   'P 1'
#
loop_
_entity.id
_entity.type
_entity.pdbx_description
1 polymer ?
#
loop_
_entity_poly.entity_id
_entity_poly.type
_entity_poly.pdbx_seq_one_letter_code
_entity_poly.pdbx_strand_id
1 'polypeptide(L)'
;MKKSSAMVKWYRGNLHMHSLWSDGTDFPEVIAKYYKDLGYQFIAFTEHDQLQVGERWFPVDAGTEEGKRVIENGLVQAYLNRFGKDWVQIRHNEGREEVRLRPLGEYRCL
;
A
#
# COMPACT_ATOMS: atom_id res chain seq x y z
N MET A 1 -29.79 39.87 -11.56
CA MET A 1 -29.22 38.89 -10.61
C MET A 1 -27.92 38.32 -11.20
N LYS A 2 -26.77 38.53 -10.56
CA LYS A 2 -25.51 37.89 -10.98
C LYS A 2 -25.51 36.45 -10.48
N LYS A 3 -25.44 35.47 -11.37
CA LYS A 3 -25.24 34.06 -11.00
C LYS A 3 -23.86 33.95 -10.34
N SER A 4 -23.82 33.43 -9.12
CA SER A 4 -22.57 33.02 -8.49
C SER A 4 -21.93 31.95 -9.38
N SER A 5 -20.76 32.25 -9.93
CA SER A 5 -19.94 31.24 -10.61
C SER A 5 -19.53 30.23 -9.53
N ALA A 6 -20.03 28.99 -9.63
CA ALA A 6 -19.54 27.92 -8.77
C ALA A 6 -18.05 27.77 -9.03
N MET A 7 -17.22 27.93 -7.99
CA MET A 7 -15.78 27.76 -8.14
C MET A 7 -15.48 26.35 -8.63
N VAL A 8 -14.81 26.24 -9.78
CA VAL A 8 -14.34 24.96 -10.30
C VAL A 8 -13.35 24.38 -9.31
N LYS A 9 -13.68 23.22 -8.74
CA LYS A 9 -12.81 22.52 -7.81
C LYS A 9 -11.95 21.53 -8.58
N TRP A 10 -10.63 21.74 -8.52
CA TRP A 10 -9.65 20.82 -9.08
C TRP A 10 -9.35 19.70 -8.09
N TYR A 11 -9.24 18.48 -8.62
CA TYR A 11 -8.91 17.28 -7.87
C TYR A 11 -7.65 16.65 -8.49
N ARG A 12 -6.62 16.50 -7.67
CA ARG A 12 -5.39 15.78 -7.97
C ARG A 12 -5.56 14.31 -7.58
N GLY A 13 -5.21 13.42 -8.50
CA GLY A 13 -5.19 11.99 -8.23
C GLY A 13 -4.05 11.27 -8.94
N ASN A 14 -3.76 10.05 -8.50
CA ASN A 14 -2.90 9.11 -9.24
C ASN A 14 -3.75 7.93 -9.71
N LEU A 15 -3.72 7.64 -11.01
CA LEU A 15 -4.56 6.63 -11.65
C LEU A 15 -3.83 5.34 -12.02
N HIS A 16 -2.50 5.28 -11.88
CA HIS A 16 -1.73 4.10 -12.26
C HIS A 16 -0.57 3.90 -11.29
N MET A 17 -0.73 2.95 -10.38
CA MET A 17 0.31 2.54 -9.45
C MET A 17 0.15 1.08 -9.06
N HIS A 18 1.26 0.47 -8.69
CA HIS A 18 1.34 -0.90 -8.20
C HIS A 18 1.87 -0.90 -6.78
N SER A 19 1.49 -1.91 -6.00
CA SER A 19 2.02 -2.17 -4.66
C SER A 19 2.71 -3.53 -4.64
N LEU A 20 3.13 -3.98 -3.45
CA LEU A 20 3.61 -5.36 -3.27
C LEU A 20 2.53 -6.43 -3.59
N TRP A 21 1.29 -6.05 -3.92
CA TRP A 21 0.30 -6.98 -4.47
C TRP A 21 0.67 -7.47 -5.87
N SER A 22 1.34 -6.70 -6.72
CA SER A 22 2.01 -7.18 -7.93
C SER A 22 3.53 -6.99 -7.87
N ASP A 23 4.02 -5.89 -8.41
CA ASP A 23 5.42 -5.61 -8.72
C ASP A 23 5.86 -4.21 -8.23
N GLY A 24 4.98 -3.54 -7.48
CA GLY A 24 5.32 -2.31 -6.77
C GLY A 24 6.35 -2.56 -5.66
N THR A 25 6.76 -1.48 -5.01
CA THR A 25 7.93 -1.52 -4.10
C THR A 25 7.60 -1.19 -2.66
N ASP A 26 6.33 -1.06 -2.30
CA ASP A 26 5.91 -0.73 -0.94
C ASP A 26 4.51 -1.29 -0.64
N PHE A 27 4.19 -1.38 0.65
CA PHE A 27 2.91 -1.87 1.13
C PHE A 27 1.76 -0.95 0.69
N PRO A 28 0.59 -1.49 0.32
CA PRO A 28 -0.47 -0.70 -0.31
C PRO A 28 -0.99 0.44 0.58
N GLU A 29 -1.17 0.21 1.88
CA GLU A 29 -1.54 1.26 2.84
C GLU A 29 -0.46 2.31 3.08
N VAL A 30 0.83 1.97 2.95
CA VAL A 30 1.93 2.95 3.04
C VAL A 30 1.82 3.92 1.86
N ILE A 31 1.63 3.38 0.64
CA ILE A 31 1.43 4.16 -0.58
C ILE A 31 0.17 5.04 -0.46
N ALA A 32 -0.95 4.46 0.00
CA ALA A 32 -2.21 5.19 0.16
C ALA A 32 -2.07 6.36 1.14
N LYS A 33 -1.45 6.10 2.31
CA LYS A 33 -1.16 7.14 3.30
C LYS A 33 -0.24 8.21 2.74
N TYR A 34 0.80 7.85 1.99
CA TYR A 34 1.72 8.82 1.38
C TYR A 34 0.98 9.79 0.45
N TYR A 35 0.11 9.30 -0.44
CA TYR A 35 -0.67 10.19 -1.31
C TYR A 35 -1.68 11.04 -0.54
N LYS A 36 -2.32 10.48 0.49
CA LYS A 36 -3.21 11.24 1.38
C LYS A 36 -2.47 12.38 2.08
N ASP A 37 -1.28 12.09 2.63
CA ASP A 37 -0.43 13.07 3.32
C ASP A 37 0.07 14.16 2.34
N LEU A 38 0.24 13.85 1.05
CA LEU A 38 0.56 14.81 -0.02
C LEU A 38 -0.65 15.62 -0.52
N GLY A 39 -1.84 15.42 0.05
CA GLY A 39 -3.05 16.14 -0.32
C GLY A 39 -3.64 15.72 -1.68
N TYR A 40 -3.41 14.48 -2.12
CA TYR A 40 -4.16 13.91 -3.25
C TYR A 40 -5.60 13.61 -2.79
N GLN A 41 -6.57 13.83 -3.68
CA GLN A 41 -7.97 13.59 -3.37
C GLN A 41 -8.42 12.17 -3.68
N PHE A 42 -7.75 11.49 -4.62
CA PHE A 42 -8.03 10.09 -4.93
C PHE A 42 -6.78 9.40 -5.49
N ILE A 43 -6.77 8.08 -5.36
CA ILE A 43 -5.80 7.20 -6.01
C ILE A 43 -6.51 5.96 -6.56
N ALA A 44 -5.89 5.29 -7.52
CA ALA A 44 -6.29 3.97 -8.00
C ALA A 44 -5.08 3.04 -8.03
N PHE A 45 -5.20 1.89 -7.36
CA PHE A 45 -4.28 0.76 -7.54
C PHE A 45 -4.66 0.00 -8.80
N THR A 46 -3.67 -0.30 -9.63
CA THR A 46 -3.84 -0.93 -10.95
C THR A 46 -2.95 -2.16 -11.08
N GLU A 47 -2.97 -3.02 -10.05
CA GLU A 47 -2.11 -4.22 -9.94
C GLU A 47 -2.21 -5.11 -11.19
N HIS A 48 -1.13 -5.85 -11.49
CA HIS A 48 -1.12 -6.79 -12.61
C HIS A 48 -2.09 -7.96 -12.41
N ASP A 49 -3.10 -8.02 -13.29
CA ASP A 49 -4.05 -9.13 -13.47
C ASP A 49 -4.79 -9.60 -12.20
N GLN A 50 -4.90 -8.74 -11.19
CA GLN A 50 -5.50 -9.09 -9.92
C GLN A 50 -6.09 -7.89 -9.17
N LEU A 51 -6.94 -8.21 -8.19
CA LEU A 51 -7.49 -7.24 -7.24
C LEU A 51 -6.87 -7.46 -5.87
N GLN A 52 -6.81 -6.39 -5.08
CA GLN A 52 -6.39 -6.44 -3.68
C GLN A 52 -7.50 -6.97 -2.76
N VAL A 53 -7.92 -8.21 -3.00
CA VAL A 53 -9.02 -8.87 -2.29
C VAL A 53 -8.53 -10.22 -1.79
N GLY A 54 -8.99 -10.61 -0.60
CA GLY A 54 -8.65 -11.89 0.02
C GLY A 54 -7.38 -11.82 0.85
N GLU A 55 -6.91 -13.01 1.25
CA GLU A 55 -5.69 -13.17 2.04
C GLU A 55 -4.47 -13.29 1.13
N ARG A 56 -3.42 -12.52 1.44
CA ARG A 56 -2.14 -12.57 0.74
C ARG A 56 -1.00 -12.30 1.71
N TRP A 57 0.08 -13.06 1.54
CA TRP A 57 1.30 -12.96 2.33
C TRP A 57 2.48 -12.71 1.41
N PHE A 58 3.39 -11.84 1.83
CA PHE A 58 4.53 -11.41 1.05
C PHE A 58 5.83 -11.79 1.76
N PRO A 59 6.79 -12.44 1.08
CA PRO A 59 8.04 -12.86 1.70
C PRO A 59 8.87 -11.63 2.09
N VAL A 60 9.38 -11.63 3.31
CA VAL A 60 10.27 -10.57 3.84
C VAL A 60 11.60 -11.12 4.35
N ASP A 61 11.92 -12.35 3.95
CA ASP A 61 13.20 -13.01 4.18
C ASP A 61 14.12 -12.94 2.94
N ALA A 62 15.40 -13.30 3.13
CA ALA A 62 16.40 -13.25 2.06
C ALA A 62 16.28 -14.39 1.02
N GLY A 63 15.27 -15.26 1.15
CA GLY A 63 15.04 -16.43 0.29
C GLY A 63 14.46 -16.09 -1.08
N THR A 64 13.98 -14.87 -1.31
CA THR A 64 13.55 -14.37 -2.63
C THR A 64 14.16 -13.00 -2.94
N GLU A 65 14.23 -12.62 -4.22
CA GLU A 65 14.72 -11.28 -4.62
C GLU A 65 13.82 -10.16 -4.10
N GLU A 66 12.51 -10.40 -4.04
CA GLU A 66 11.54 -9.47 -3.48
C GLU A 66 11.74 -9.27 -1.98
N GLY A 67 11.95 -10.36 -1.23
CA GLY A 67 12.21 -10.29 0.21
C GLY A 67 13.55 -9.63 0.53
N LYS A 68 14.60 -9.86 -0.27
CA LYS A 68 15.87 -9.11 -0.19
C LYS A 68 15.65 -7.61 -0.35
N ARG A 69 14.87 -7.18 -1.35
CA ARG A 69 14.55 -5.75 -1.56
C ARG A 69 13.81 -5.16 -0.36
N VAL A 70 12.89 -5.91 0.25
CA VAL A 70 12.20 -5.48 1.47
C VAL A 70 13.18 -5.27 2.63
N ILE A 71 14.13 -6.20 2.82
CA ILE A 71 15.16 -6.12 3.86
C ILE A 71 16.10 -4.94 3.60
N GLU A 72 16.66 -4.84 2.40
CA GLU A 72 17.63 -3.80 2.01
C GLU A 72 17.06 -2.38 2.18
N ASN A 73 15.79 -2.18 1.86
CA ASN A 73 15.11 -0.90 2.02
C ASN A 73 14.48 -0.70 3.41
N GLY A 74 14.61 -1.67 4.33
CA GLY A 74 14.07 -1.59 5.69
C GLY A 74 12.55 -1.43 5.75
N LEU A 75 11.82 -1.94 4.75
CA LEU A 75 10.39 -1.63 4.59
C LEU A 75 9.55 -2.17 5.74
N VAL A 76 9.86 -3.35 6.29
CA VAL A 76 9.11 -3.92 7.43
C VAL A 76 9.24 -3.02 8.66
N GLN A 77 10.43 -2.52 8.96
CA GLN A 77 10.63 -1.63 10.10
C GLN A 77 9.93 -0.29 9.89
N ALA A 78 10.00 0.28 8.68
CA ALA A 78 9.26 1.50 8.34
C ALA A 78 7.74 1.29 8.46
N TYR A 79 7.24 0.13 8.04
CA TYR A 79 5.84 -0.25 8.11
C TYR A 79 5.37 -0.41 9.56
N LEU A 80 6.16 -1.10 10.39
CA LEU A 80 5.94 -1.21 11.85
C LEU A 80 5.93 0.15 12.54
N ASN A 81 6.87 1.04 12.19
CA ASN A 81 6.93 2.38 12.78
C ASN A 81 5.70 3.22 12.43
N ARG A 82 5.14 3.03 11.23
CA ARG A 82 4.02 3.83 10.72
C ARG A 82 2.66 3.34 11.20
N PHE A 83 2.48 2.02 11.30
CA PHE A 83 1.17 1.42 11.58
C PHE A 83 1.09 0.66 12.91
N GLY A 84 2.23 0.37 13.54
CA GLY A 84 2.28 -0.32 14.82
C GLY A 84 2.10 -1.84 14.72
N LYS A 85 2.46 -2.53 15.80
CA LYS A 85 2.47 -4.00 15.87
C LYS A 85 1.08 -4.62 15.83
N ASP A 86 0.05 -3.90 16.26
CA ASP A 86 -1.34 -4.38 16.22
C ASP A 86 -1.89 -4.41 14.78
N TRP A 87 -1.31 -3.58 13.90
CA TRP A 87 -1.66 -3.53 12.49
C TRP A 87 -0.79 -4.45 11.64
N VAL A 88 0.51 -4.49 11.84
CA VAL A 88 1.41 -5.29 11.00
C VAL A 88 1.35 -6.77 11.41
N GLN A 89 0.86 -7.62 10.52
CA GLN A 89 0.78 -9.07 10.75
C GLN A 89 1.96 -9.77 10.09
N ILE A 90 2.80 -10.39 10.93
CA ILE A 90 3.96 -11.18 10.52
C ILE A 90 3.69 -12.63 10.90
N ARG A 91 4.02 -13.58 10.01
CA ARG A 91 3.99 -15.00 10.30
C ARG A 91 5.29 -15.67 9.90
N HIS A 92 5.54 -16.82 10.52
CA HIS A 92 6.54 -17.76 10.08
C HIS A 92 5.84 -18.96 9.43
N ASN A 93 6.15 -19.27 8.18
CA ASN A 93 5.55 -20.37 7.43
C ASN A 93 6.62 -21.14 6.65
N GLU A 94 6.74 -22.44 6.88
CA GLU A 94 7.71 -23.32 6.18
C GLU A 94 9.17 -22.77 6.14
N GLY A 95 9.62 -22.13 7.23
CA GLY A 95 10.97 -21.55 7.30
C GLY A 95 11.09 -20.15 6.71
N ARG A 96 10.00 -19.57 6.19
CA ARG A 96 9.94 -18.22 5.64
C ARG A 96 9.28 -17.24 6.60
N GLU A 97 9.73 -15.99 6.56
CA GLU A 97 9.06 -14.90 7.26
C GLU A 97 8.25 -14.09 6.26
N GLU A 98 6.97 -13.88 6.56
CA GLU A 98 6.04 -13.22 5.64
C GLU A 98 5.24 -12.14 6.35
N VAL A 99 4.99 -11.04 5.66
CA VAL A 99 4.07 -9.98 6.09
C VAL A 99 2.78 -10.09 5.31
N ARG A 100 1.65 -10.00 5.99
CA ARG A 100 0.34 -9.97 5.32
C ARG A 100 0.17 -8.66 4.56
N LEU A 101 -0.19 -8.76 3.28
CA LEU A 101 -0.62 -7.59 2.52
C LEU A 101 -2.10 -7.32 2.81
N ARG A 102 -2.42 -6.08 3.23
CA ARG A 102 -3.80 -5.71 3.52
C ARG A 102 -4.60 -5.63 2.22
N PRO A 103 -5.81 -6.23 2.15
CA PRO A 103 -6.72 -6.01 1.04
C PRO A 103 -7.30 -4.59 1.08
N LEU A 104 -7.69 -4.06 -0.07
CA LEU A 104 -8.18 -2.68 -0.23
C LEU A 104 -9.32 -2.33 0.74
N GLY A 105 -10.20 -3.30 1.01
CA GLY A 105 -11.32 -3.14 1.93
C GLY A 105 -10.93 -2.73 3.35
N GLU A 106 -9.72 -3.09 3.79
CA GLU A 106 -9.24 -2.84 5.15
C GLU A 106 -8.60 -1.46 5.32
N TYR A 107 -8.13 -0.83 4.24
CA TYR A 107 -7.36 0.42 4.34
C TYR A 107 -7.89 1.60 3.51
N ARG A 108 -8.89 1.39 2.64
CA ARG A 108 -9.49 2.45 1.80
C ARG A 108 -10.09 3.65 2.56
N CYS A 109 -10.25 3.54 3.89
CA CYS A 109 -10.80 4.58 4.75
C CYS A 109 -9.78 5.18 5.73
N LEU A 110 -8.49 4.80 5.64
CA LEU A 110 -7.42 5.38 6.47
C LEU A 110 -7.21 6.87 6.21
#